data_AF-A0A0Q8DMU7-F1
#
_entry.id   AF-A0A0Q8DMU7-F1
#
_cell.length_a   1.000
_cell.length_b   1.000
_cell.length_c   1.000
_cell.angle_alpha   90.00
_cell.angle_beta   90.00
_cell.angle_gamma   90.00
#
_symmetry.space_group_name_H-M   'P 1'
#
loop_
_entity.id
_entity.type
_entity.pdbx_description
1 polymer ?
#
loop_
_entity_poly.entity_id
_entity_poly.type
_entity_poly.pdbx_seq_one_letter_code
_entity_poly.pdbx_strand_id
1 'polypeptide(L)'
;MRRILFALLLVLPLLAAASDNDIDKINGAARVEAGQHAGDVSTVNGAVEIGAGAIVKEAQTVNGAVTLGERAQAAELSTVNGAIHLGTDSKVNGDVDATNGSVELARGADIGGKLSNVNGAITLDAAHVAGGIETVAGDITVGAGSQVEGGILVDKSSSWFGGNDRKPTVVIGPHAVVKGTLEFRRDVVLKVSDSAQIGPVKGATVQTFSGATP
;
A
#
# COMPACT_ATOMS: atom_id res chain seq x y z
N MET A 1 -23.15 -3.00 -1.11
CA MET A 1 -22.49 -2.39 -2.28
C MET A 1 -21.99 -1.01 -1.86
N ARG A 2 -20.72 -0.88 -1.45
CA ARG A 2 -20.11 0.43 -1.16
C ARG A 2 -19.51 0.94 -2.46
N ARG A 3 -20.04 2.06 -2.93
CA ARG A 3 -19.60 2.75 -4.14
C ARG A 3 -18.29 3.47 -3.77
N ILE A 4 -17.16 3.04 -4.32
CA ILE A 4 -15.91 3.80 -4.21
C ILE A 4 -16.00 4.92 -5.25
N LEU A 5 -16.67 6.02 -4.89
CA LEU A 5 -16.51 7.29 -5.60
C LEU A 5 -15.22 7.91 -5.09
N PHE A 6 -14.13 7.79 -5.84
CA PHE A 6 -13.02 8.74 -5.71
C PHE A 6 -13.45 10.05 -6.38
N ALA A 7 -14.23 10.84 -5.65
CA ALA A 7 -14.47 12.24 -5.99
C ALA A 7 -13.23 13.03 -5.54
N LEU A 8 -12.28 13.25 -6.45
CA LEU A 8 -11.16 14.16 -6.20
C LEU A 8 -11.66 15.61 -6.36
N LEU A 9 -12.32 16.11 -5.32
CA LEU A 9 -12.56 17.54 -5.12
C LEU A 9 -11.56 18.03 -4.06
N LEU A 10 -10.37 18.43 -4.51
CA LEU A 10 -9.45 19.23 -3.69
C LEU A 10 -9.99 20.67 -3.65
N VAL A 11 -10.96 20.90 -2.76
CA VAL A 11 -11.25 22.22 -2.23
C VAL A 11 -10.66 22.24 -0.83
N LEU A 12 -9.46 22.79 -0.66
CA LEU A 12 -8.91 23.09 0.66
C LEU A 12 -9.77 24.21 1.31
N PRO A 13 -10.42 23.98 2.46
CA PRO A 13 -10.71 25.08 3.36
C PRO A 13 -9.44 25.41 4.15
N LEU A 14 -8.89 26.61 3.97
CA LEU A 14 -7.96 27.18 4.95
C LEU A 14 -8.70 27.30 6.29
N LEU A 15 -8.43 26.38 7.22
CA LEU A 15 -8.77 26.52 8.63
C LEU A 15 -7.48 26.38 9.42
N ALA A 16 -6.92 27.53 9.79
CA ALA A 16 -5.78 27.64 10.67
C ALA A 16 -6.15 27.17 12.09
N ALA A 17 -5.46 26.15 12.61
CA ALA A 17 -5.37 25.86 14.03
C ALA A 17 -4.11 25.02 14.33
N ALA A 18 -3.22 25.58 15.18
CA ALA A 18 -1.98 25.00 15.72
C ALA A 18 -0.91 24.60 14.68
N SER A 19 0.28 25.19 14.78
CA SER A 19 1.42 24.89 13.91
C SER A 19 1.96 23.49 14.22
N ASP A 20 1.38 22.46 13.62
CA ASP A 20 2.14 21.30 13.20
C ASP A 20 3.14 21.77 12.13
N ASN A 21 4.36 21.25 12.13
CA ASN A 21 5.42 21.63 11.17
C ASN A 21 5.08 21.07 9.78
N ASP A 22 4.00 21.56 9.17
CA ASP A 22 3.50 21.10 7.87
C ASP A 22 4.43 21.56 6.75
N ILE A 23 4.58 20.72 5.74
CA ILE A 23 5.43 20.98 4.57
C ILE A 23 4.60 20.76 3.31
N ASP A 24 4.17 21.85 2.70
CA ASP A 24 3.42 21.82 1.45
C ASP A 24 4.25 22.34 0.27
N LYS A 25 4.22 21.58 -0.83
CA LYS A 25 4.84 21.97 -2.10
C LYS A 25 3.86 21.78 -3.26
N ILE A 26 4.00 22.61 -4.28
CA ILE A 26 3.30 22.38 -5.56
C ILE A 26 4.27 21.69 -6.54
N ASN A 27 5.52 22.17 -6.56
CA ASN A 27 6.58 21.61 -7.39
C ASN A 27 7.83 21.39 -6.53
N GLY A 28 8.51 20.28 -6.81
CA GLY A 28 9.72 19.88 -6.10
C GLY A 28 9.45 18.91 -4.95
N ALA A 29 10.53 18.35 -4.42
CA ALA A 29 10.44 17.38 -3.34
C ALA A 29 10.10 18.07 -2.01
N ALA A 30 9.20 17.45 -1.24
CA ALA A 30 8.96 17.76 0.15
C ALA A 30 9.76 16.76 0.99
N ARG A 31 10.61 17.25 1.89
CA ARG A 31 11.54 16.40 2.64
C ARG A 31 11.48 16.70 4.13
N VAL A 32 11.42 15.65 4.93
CA VAL A 32 11.64 15.68 6.38
C VAL A 32 12.97 14.99 6.65
N GLU A 33 13.89 15.69 7.29
CA GLU A 33 15.21 15.13 7.58
C GLU A 33 15.13 14.02 8.65
N ALA A 34 16.17 13.18 8.72
CA ALA A 34 16.21 12.06 9.65
C ALA A 34 15.99 12.50 11.11
N GLY A 35 15.18 11.73 11.83
CA GLY A 35 14.83 11.98 13.24
C GLY A 35 14.01 13.25 13.49
N GLN A 36 13.58 13.97 12.46
CA GLN A 36 12.73 15.15 12.62
C GLN A 36 11.26 14.79 12.73
N HIS A 37 10.49 15.75 13.24
CA HIS A 37 9.04 15.65 13.34
C HIS A 37 8.39 16.70 12.44
N ALA A 38 7.38 16.29 11.68
CA ALA A 38 6.54 17.16 10.88
C ALA A 38 5.07 16.75 11.07
N GLY A 39 4.14 17.65 10.73
CA GLY A 39 2.74 17.28 10.63
C GLY A 39 2.47 16.61 9.30
N ASP A 40 1.77 17.32 8.43
CA ASP A 40 1.40 16.86 7.11
C ASP A 40 2.47 17.28 6.09
N VAL A 41 2.92 16.33 5.27
CA VAL A 41 3.96 16.53 4.25
C VAL A 41 3.40 16.21 2.89
N SER A 42 3.23 17.22 2.05
CA SER A 42 2.54 17.08 0.78
C SER A 42 3.29 17.71 -0.39
N THR A 43 3.15 17.10 -1.58
CA THR A 43 3.52 17.75 -2.84
C THR A 43 2.61 17.34 -4.00
N VAL A 44 2.40 18.22 -4.98
CA VAL A 44 1.62 17.84 -6.18
C VAL A 44 2.51 17.21 -7.24
N ASN A 45 3.65 17.83 -7.56
CA ASN A 45 4.60 17.34 -8.56
C ASN A 45 5.99 17.23 -7.93
N GLY A 46 6.24 16.09 -7.30
CA GLY A 46 7.47 15.81 -6.59
C GLY A 46 7.37 14.59 -5.69
N ALA A 47 8.51 14.15 -5.19
CA ALA A 47 8.56 13.11 -4.18
C ALA A 47 8.32 13.69 -2.77
N VAL A 48 7.69 12.90 -1.90
CA VAL A 48 7.71 13.11 -0.46
C VAL A 48 8.72 12.14 0.13
N GLU A 49 9.73 12.67 0.82
CA GLU A 49 10.81 11.88 1.38
C GLU A 49 10.90 12.11 2.89
N ILE A 50 10.58 11.08 3.66
CA ILE A 50 10.64 11.10 5.11
C ILE A 50 11.91 10.35 5.53
N GLY A 51 12.84 11.07 6.14
CA GLY A 51 14.13 10.53 6.54
C GLY A 51 14.03 9.44 7.61
N ALA A 52 15.10 8.68 7.78
CA ALA A 52 15.15 7.59 8.77
C ALA A 52 14.81 8.08 10.18
N GLY A 53 13.96 7.33 10.89
CA GLY A 53 13.51 7.65 12.25
C GLY A 53 12.68 8.93 12.38
N ALA A 54 12.33 9.60 11.28
CA ALA A 54 11.46 10.77 11.32
C ALA A 54 10.00 10.34 11.60
N ILE A 55 9.23 11.26 12.15
CA ILE A 55 7.82 11.05 12.50
C ILE A 55 6.98 12.11 11.80
N VAL A 56 6.03 11.68 10.99
CA VAL A 56 5.07 12.56 10.32
C VAL A 56 3.65 12.15 10.66
N LYS A 57 2.70 13.07 10.52
CA LYS A 57 1.29 12.73 10.60
C LYS A 57 0.85 12.09 9.28
N GLU A 58 0.92 12.83 8.19
CA GLU A 58 0.55 12.33 6.85
C GLU A 58 1.66 12.62 5.84
N ALA A 59 1.86 11.72 4.88
CA ALA A 59 2.75 11.95 3.75
C ALA A 59 2.08 11.58 2.42
N GLN A 60 1.91 12.56 1.53
CA GLN A 60 1.09 12.41 0.34
C GLN A 60 1.63 13.11 -0.91
N THR A 61 1.41 12.52 -2.09
CA THR A 61 1.72 13.17 -3.37
C THR A 61 0.75 12.80 -4.48
N VAL A 62 0.60 13.68 -5.47
CA VAL A 62 -0.22 13.38 -6.66
C VAL A 62 0.62 12.75 -7.76
N ASN A 63 1.74 13.36 -8.12
CA ASN A 63 2.64 12.88 -9.16
C ASN A 63 4.06 12.76 -8.60
N GLY A 64 4.32 11.62 -7.96
CA GLY A 64 5.61 11.31 -7.37
C GLY A 64 5.55 10.16 -6.39
N ALA A 65 6.71 9.81 -5.84
CA ALA A 65 6.80 8.75 -4.85
C ALA A 65 6.70 9.29 -3.42
N VAL A 66 6.15 8.49 -2.52
CA VAL A 66 6.24 8.68 -1.06
C VAL A 66 7.20 7.65 -0.52
N THR A 67 8.28 8.10 0.11
CA THR A 67 9.30 7.22 0.70
C THR A 67 9.38 7.45 2.19
N LEU A 68 9.09 6.41 2.97
CA LEU A 68 9.30 6.35 4.41
C LEU A 68 10.65 5.68 4.68
N GLY A 69 11.60 6.39 5.28
CA GLY A 69 12.92 5.85 5.59
C GLY A 69 12.90 4.74 6.64
N GLU A 70 14.07 4.16 6.90
CA GLU A 70 14.24 3.14 7.96
C GLU A 70 13.71 3.65 9.31
N ARG A 71 12.92 2.85 10.03
CA ARG A 71 12.37 3.17 11.36
C ARG A 71 11.56 4.48 11.42
N ALA A 72 11.21 5.07 10.28
CA ALA A 72 10.37 6.24 10.21
C ALA A 72 8.90 5.87 10.46
N GLN A 73 8.11 6.84 10.92
CA GLN A 73 6.72 6.63 11.33
C GLN A 73 5.80 7.63 10.64
N ALA A 74 4.64 7.15 10.19
CA ALA A 74 3.55 7.97 9.69
C ALA A 74 2.21 7.50 10.26
N ALA A 75 1.20 8.37 10.30
CA ALA A 75 -0.17 7.94 10.53
C ALA A 75 -0.79 7.37 9.24
N GLU A 76 -0.57 8.02 8.11
CA GLU A 76 -1.15 7.64 6.80
C GLU A 76 -0.21 7.98 5.65
N LEU A 77 -0.23 7.18 4.58
CA LEU A 77 0.52 7.45 3.34
C LEU A 77 -0.41 7.36 2.13
N SER A 78 -0.28 8.29 1.19
CA SER A 78 -1.06 8.19 -0.04
C SER A 78 -0.34 8.71 -1.30
N THR A 79 -0.65 8.09 -2.44
CA THR A 79 -0.21 8.59 -3.75
C THR A 79 -1.20 8.30 -4.86
N VAL A 80 -1.32 9.22 -5.82
CA VAL A 80 -2.17 9.01 -6.99
C VAL A 80 -1.38 8.38 -8.15
N ASN A 81 -0.29 8.99 -8.57
CA ASN A 81 0.55 8.53 -9.69
C ASN A 81 2.02 8.48 -9.25
N GLY A 82 2.39 7.43 -8.54
CA GLY A 82 3.76 7.13 -8.18
C GLY A 82 3.85 6.05 -7.11
N ALA A 83 5.04 5.72 -6.65
CA ALA A 83 5.25 4.58 -5.76
C ALA A 83 5.17 4.98 -4.28
N ILE A 84 4.78 4.05 -3.42
CA ILE A 84 4.97 4.16 -1.97
C ILE A 84 6.03 3.13 -1.56
N HIS A 85 7.09 3.58 -0.89
CA HIS A 85 8.14 2.72 -0.35
C HIS A 85 8.25 2.88 1.16
N LEU A 86 8.06 1.78 1.89
CA LEU A 86 8.27 1.69 3.33
C LEU A 86 9.61 1.01 3.59
N GLY A 87 10.55 1.76 4.16
CA GLY A 87 11.86 1.26 4.53
C GLY A 87 11.82 0.25 5.68
N THR A 88 12.98 -0.33 5.96
CA THR A 88 13.15 -1.37 6.98
C THR A 88 12.65 -0.89 8.34
N ASP A 89 11.86 -1.73 9.03
CA ASP A 89 11.27 -1.45 10.36
C ASP A 89 10.48 -0.13 10.44
N SER A 90 10.05 0.43 9.31
CA SER A 90 9.20 1.61 9.28
C SER A 90 7.76 1.26 9.63
N LYS A 91 7.00 2.25 10.14
CA LYS A 91 5.66 2.01 10.66
C LYS A 91 4.64 3.02 10.14
N VAL A 92 3.51 2.51 9.67
CA VAL A 92 2.32 3.32 9.38
C VAL A 92 1.21 2.87 10.31
N ASN A 93 0.71 3.76 11.16
CA ASN A 93 -0.31 3.37 12.16
C ASN A 93 -1.69 3.14 11.54
N GLY A 94 -2.02 3.87 10.48
CA GLY A 94 -3.27 3.80 9.74
C GLY A 94 -3.08 3.21 8.35
N ASP A 95 -3.75 3.82 7.38
CA ASP A 95 -3.92 3.26 6.03
C ASP A 95 -2.80 3.69 5.07
N VAL A 96 -2.63 2.91 4.00
CA VAL A 96 -1.74 3.22 2.88
C VAL A 96 -2.52 3.08 1.58
N ASP A 97 -2.68 4.17 0.85
CA ASP A 97 -3.51 4.21 -0.36
C ASP A 97 -2.70 4.60 -1.61
N ALA A 98 -2.69 3.75 -2.63
CA ALA A 98 -2.09 4.03 -3.93
C ALA A 98 -3.12 3.90 -5.06
N THR A 99 -3.16 4.81 -6.03
CA THR A 99 -4.06 4.63 -7.19
C THR A 99 -3.33 3.97 -8.36
N ASN A 100 -2.38 4.66 -8.97
CA ASN A 100 -1.56 4.20 -10.08
C ASN A 100 -0.09 4.14 -9.62
N GLY A 101 0.17 3.25 -8.67
CA GLY A 101 1.41 3.25 -7.93
C GLY A 101 1.78 1.90 -7.38
N SER A 102 3.05 1.50 -7.48
CA SER A 102 3.52 0.34 -6.74
C SER A 102 3.61 0.67 -5.25
N VAL A 103 3.38 -0.34 -4.41
CA VAL A 103 3.57 -0.24 -2.96
C VAL A 103 4.58 -1.32 -2.56
N GLU A 104 5.68 -0.92 -1.95
CA GLU A 104 6.77 -1.80 -1.54
C GLU A 104 7.02 -1.65 -0.05
N LEU A 105 6.91 -2.77 0.67
CA LEU A 105 7.19 -2.86 2.09
C LEU A 105 8.47 -3.68 2.27
N ALA A 106 9.51 -3.02 2.77
CA ALA A 106 10.75 -3.68 3.15
C ALA A 106 10.59 -4.49 4.44
N ARG A 107 11.64 -5.24 4.78
CA ARG A 107 11.72 -6.08 5.97
C ARG A 107 11.29 -5.36 7.24
N GLY A 108 10.40 -6.00 7.99
CA GLY A 108 9.94 -5.48 9.28
C GLY A 108 9.03 -4.24 9.17
N ALA A 109 8.71 -3.76 7.97
CA ALA A 109 7.74 -2.69 7.80
C ALA A 109 6.36 -3.15 8.31
N ASP A 110 5.67 -2.25 9.02
CA ASP A 110 4.41 -2.53 9.70
C ASP A 110 3.34 -1.51 9.29
N ILE A 111 2.22 -1.99 8.77
CA ILE A 111 1.02 -1.20 8.52
C ILE A 111 -0.07 -1.67 9.48
N GLY A 112 -0.47 -0.79 10.39
CA GLY A 112 -1.55 -1.03 11.35
C GLY A 112 -2.96 -0.98 10.74
N GLY A 113 -3.12 -0.24 9.65
CA GLY A 113 -4.37 -0.15 8.88
C GLY A 113 -4.38 -1.03 7.64
N LYS A 114 -5.21 -0.64 6.67
CA LYS A 114 -5.39 -1.31 5.39
C LYS A 114 -4.41 -0.75 4.35
N LEU A 115 -3.94 -1.63 3.47
CA LEU A 115 -3.23 -1.24 2.26
C LEU A 115 -4.17 -1.35 1.05
N SER A 116 -4.49 -0.23 0.39
CA SER A 116 -5.34 -0.19 -0.81
C SER A 116 -4.55 0.20 -2.06
N ASN A 117 -4.82 -0.45 -3.19
CA ASN A 117 -4.30 -0.09 -4.50
C ASN A 117 -5.39 -0.10 -5.59
N VAL A 118 -5.19 0.55 -6.73
CA VAL A 118 -6.02 0.33 -7.92
C VAL A 118 -5.27 -0.46 -8.99
N ASN A 119 -4.12 0.00 -9.47
CA ASN A 119 -3.45 -0.59 -10.65
C ASN A 119 -1.99 -1.01 -10.46
N GLY A 120 -1.33 -0.63 -9.37
CA GLY A 120 0.10 -0.93 -9.18
C GLY A 120 0.38 -2.24 -8.45
N ALA A 121 1.62 -2.71 -8.54
CA ALA A 121 2.05 -3.92 -7.84
C ALA A 121 2.23 -3.65 -6.34
N ILE A 122 1.87 -4.62 -5.52
CA ILE A 122 2.05 -4.59 -4.07
C ILE A 122 3.05 -5.68 -3.70
N THR A 123 4.15 -5.33 -3.04
CA THR A 123 5.20 -6.28 -2.64
C THR A 123 5.55 -6.12 -1.17
N LEU A 124 5.48 -7.23 -0.42
CA LEU A 124 5.85 -7.29 0.98
C LEU A 124 7.05 -8.23 1.14
N ASP A 125 8.17 -7.77 1.69
CA ASP A 125 9.30 -8.62 2.09
C ASP A 125 9.36 -8.70 3.63
N ALA A 126 9.06 -9.87 4.22
CA ALA A 126 9.01 -10.07 5.66
C ALA A 126 8.34 -8.91 6.44
N ALA A 127 7.22 -8.43 5.90
CA ALA A 127 6.49 -7.25 6.37
C ALA A 127 5.10 -7.62 6.91
N HIS A 128 4.46 -6.69 7.63
CA HIS A 128 3.17 -6.92 8.27
C HIS A 128 2.11 -5.89 7.83
N VAL A 129 0.91 -6.37 7.52
CA VAL A 129 -0.28 -5.54 7.24
C VAL A 129 -1.48 -6.06 8.03
N ALA A 130 -1.90 -5.31 9.04
CA ALA A 130 -2.97 -5.72 9.93
C ALA A 130 -4.37 -5.60 9.27
N GLY A 131 -4.67 -4.48 8.63
CA GLY A 131 -6.00 -4.20 8.04
C GLY A 131 -6.32 -4.98 6.76
N GLY A 132 -5.38 -5.76 6.24
CA GLY A 132 -5.51 -6.50 4.99
C GLY A 132 -5.13 -5.69 3.76
N ILE A 133 -5.19 -6.34 2.60
CA ILE A 133 -4.83 -5.76 1.30
C ILE A 133 -6.07 -5.70 0.41
N GLU A 134 -6.31 -4.56 -0.22
CA GLU A 134 -7.39 -4.37 -1.20
C GLU A 134 -6.82 -3.84 -2.52
N THR A 135 -7.17 -4.44 -3.65
CA THR A 135 -6.77 -3.93 -4.97
C THR A 135 -7.83 -4.19 -6.04
N VAL A 136 -7.71 -3.53 -7.20
CA VAL A 136 -8.61 -3.73 -8.35
C VAL A 136 -7.92 -4.50 -9.48
N ALA A 137 -6.70 -4.12 -9.83
CA ALA A 137 -5.94 -4.68 -10.95
C ALA A 137 -4.45 -4.89 -10.65
N GLY A 138 -4.01 -4.53 -9.44
CA GLY A 138 -2.63 -4.69 -9.01
C GLY A 138 -2.24 -6.15 -8.79
N ASP A 139 -1.02 -6.50 -9.18
CA ASP A 139 -0.42 -7.76 -8.76
C ASP A 139 -0.05 -7.67 -7.27
N ILE A 140 -0.15 -8.78 -6.56
CA ILE A 140 0.18 -8.85 -5.13
C ILE A 140 1.24 -9.92 -4.92
N THR A 141 2.34 -9.56 -4.28
CA THR A 141 3.35 -10.50 -3.78
C THR A 141 3.46 -10.35 -2.27
N VAL A 142 2.83 -11.27 -1.54
CA VAL A 142 3.08 -11.45 -0.12
C VAL A 142 4.33 -12.32 -0.01
N GLY A 143 5.50 -11.68 0.04
CA GLY A 143 6.80 -12.35 0.03
C GLY A 143 7.09 -13.17 1.28
N ALA A 144 8.28 -13.75 1.34
CA ALA A 144 8.61 -14.73 2.36
C ALA A 144 8.53 -14.14 3.78
N GLY A 145 7.89 -14.86 4.70
CA GLY A 145 7.71 -14.45 6.09
C GLY A 145 6.80 -13.23 6.31
N SER A 146 6.18 -12.70 5.27
CA SER A 146 5.22 -11.59 5.38
C SER A 146 3.90 -12.05 5.99
N GLN A 147 3.21 -11.14 6.68
CA GLN A 147 1.99 -11.43 7.42
C GLN A 147 0.88 -10.44 7.04
N VAL A 148 -0.30 -10.95 6.72
CA VAL A 148 -1.49 -10.15 6.40
C VAL A 148 -2.67 -10.65 7.22
N GLU A 149 -3.20 -9.83 8.12
CA GLU A 149 -4.24 -10.30 9.05
C GLU A 149 -5.64 -10.16 8.45
N GLY A 150 -5.99 -9.00 7.90
CA GLY A 150 -7.31 -8.69 7.34
C GLY A 150 -7.69 -9.48 6.07
N GLY A 151 -6.76 -10.25 5.50
CA GLY A 151 -6.96 -11.01 4.26
C GLY A 151 -6.65 -10.18 3.01
N ILE A 152 -7.12 -10.66 1.86
CA ILE A 152 -6.87 -10.05 0.56
C ILE A 152 -8.18 -9.93 -0.19
N LEU A 153 -8.51 -8.73 -0.68
CA LEU A 153 -9.63 -8.47 -1.57
C LEU A 153 -9.11 -7.97 -2.92
N VAL A 154 -9.42 -8.70 -4.00
CA VAL A 154 -9.28 -8.18 -5.36
C VAL A 154 -10.67 -7.89 -5.91
N ASP A 155 -11.03 -6.62 -5.98
CA ASP A 155 -12.34 -6.18 -6.47
C ASP A 155 -12.39 -6.09 -8.01
N LYS A 156 -13.60 -6.01 -8.54
CA LYS A 156 -13.83 -5.76 -9.97
C LYS A 156 -13.65 -4.28 -10.28
N SER A 157 -13.10 -3.95 -11.45
CA SER A 157 -13.08 -2.57 -11.92
C SER A 157 -14.53 -2.10 -12.18
N SER A 158 -14.88 -0.91 -11.72
CA SER A 158 -16.20 -0.30 -11.95
C SER A 158 -16.27 0.51 -13.25
N SER A 159 -15.35 0.26 -14.20
CA SER A 159 -15.19 1.14 -15.36
C SER A 159 -16.20 0.83 -16.46
N TRP A 160 -17.05 1.82 -16.76
CA TRP A 160 -17.93 1.93 -17.95
C TRP A 160 -17.13 1.89 -19.27
N PHE A 161 -15.84 2.21 -19.22
CA PHE A 161 -14.94 2.22 -20.37
C PHE A 161 -14.05 0.98 -20.35
N GLY A 162 -14.11 0.20 -21.45
CA GLY A 162 -13.37 -1.02 -21.77
C GLY A 162 -12.34 -1.48 -20.74
N GLY A 163 -12.69 -2.53 -20.00
CA GLY A 163 -11.83 -3.14 -18.99
C GLY A 163 -10.59 -3.77 -19.60
N ASN A 164 -9.46 -3.61 -18.93
CA ASN A 164 -8.25 -4.37 -19.22
C ASN A 164 -8.48 -5.85 -18.86
N ASP A 165 -8.41 -6.73 -19.86
CA ASP A 165 -8.61 -8.19 -19.73
C ASP A 165 -7.48 -8.90 -18.97
N ARG A 166 -6.45 -8.16 -18.54
CA ARG A 166 -5.34 -8.70 -17.75
C ARG A 166 -5.86 -9.29 -16.44
N LYS A 167 -5.46 -10.54 -16.18
CA LYS A 167 -5.68 -11.22 -14.90
C LYS A 167 -4.56 -10.83 -13.93
N PRO A 168 -4.86 -10.20 -12.78
CA PRO A 168 -3.87 -9.95 -11.74
C PRO A 168 -3.28 -11.26 -11.23
N THR A 169 -1.99 -11.23 -10.89
CA THR A 169 -1.30 -12.35 -10.25
C THR A 169 -1.15 -12.07 -8.76
N VAL A 170 -1.55 -13.03 -7.94
CA VAL A 170 -1.40 -12.99 -6.48
C VAL A 170 -0.49 -14.14 -6.07
N VAL A 171 0.66 -13.81 -5.52
CA VAL A 171 1.67 -14.76 -5.03
C VAL A 171 1.72 -14.68 -3.51
N ILE A 172 1.51 -15.82 -2.86
CA ILE A 172 1.76 -16.01 -1.43
C ILE A 172 3.04 -16.83 -1.29
N GLY A 173 4.11 -16.18 -0.84
CA GLY A 173 5.46 -16.71 -0.76
C GLY A 173 5.69 -17.66 0.43
N PRO A 174 6.90 -18.22 0.54
CA PRO A 174 7.23 -19.20 1.58
C PRO A 174 7.09 -18.65 2.99
N HIS A 175 6.51 -19.44 3.89
CA HIS A 175 6.27 -19.04 5.29
C HIS A 175 5.43 -17.76 5.48
N ALA A 176 4.82 -17.24 4.42
CA ALA A 176 3.88 -16.13 4.54
C ALA A 176 2.59 -16.59 5.21
N VAL A 177 1.95 -15.68 5.96
CA VAL A 177 0.71 -15.96 6.68
C VAL A 177 -0.34 -14.94 6.28
N VAL A 178 -1.43 -15.39 5.66
CA VAL A 178 -2.62 -14.58 5.39
C VAL A 178 -3.76 -15.14 6.23
N LYS A 179 -4.13 -14.48 7.33
CA LYS A 179 -5.13 -15.01 8.28
C LYS A 179 -6.56 -14.84 7.75
N GLY A 180 -6.85 -13.68 7.17
CA GLY A 180 -8.17 -13.33 6.66
C GLY A 180 -8.55 -14.07 5.39
N THR A 181 -9.78 -13.81 4.91
CA THR A 181 -10.29 -14.41 3.66
C THR A 181 -9.53 -13.82 2.46
N LEU A 182 -9.20 -14.67 1.50
CA LEU A 182 -8.74 -14.25 0.17
C LEU A 182 -9.95 -14.26 -0.77
N GLU A 183 -10.53 -13.08 -1.00
CA GLU A 183 -11.73 -12.89 -1.83
C GLU A 183 -11.38 -12.24 -3.17
N PHE A 184 -11.66 -12.94 -4.26
CA PHE A 184 -11.42 -12.48 -5.62
C PHE A 184 -12.75 -12.31 -6.35
N ARG A 185 -13.10 -11.07 -6.68
CA ARG A 185 -14.34 -10.71 -7.41
C ARG A 185 -14.14 -10.61 -8.91
N ARG A 186 -12.96 -11.00 -9.38
CA ARG A 186 -12.54 -11.12 -10.78
C ARG A 186 -11.56 -12.28 -10.90
N ASP A 187 -11.34 -12.73 -12.14
CA ASP A 187 -10.34 -13.75 -12.43
C ASP A 187 -8.93 -13.28 -12.04
N VAL A 188 -8.24 -14.10 -11.23
CA VAL A 188 -6.84 -13.91 -10.85
C VAL A 188 -6.05 -15.20 -11.03
N VAL A 189 -4.73 -15.07 -11.14
CA VAL A 189 -3.81 -16.19 -11.00
C VAL A 189 -3.32 -16.22 -9.56
N LEU A 190 -3.82 -17.16 -8.76
CA LEU A 190 -3.41 -17.33 -7.37
C LEU A 190 -2.35 -18.43 -7.25
N LYS A 191 -1.13 -18.04 -6.88
CA LYS A 191 0.02 -18.93 -6.63
C LYS A 191 0.34 -18.93 -5.14
N VAL A 192 0.40 -20.10 -4.51
CA VAL A 192 0.61 -20.22 -3.06
C VAL A 192 1.73 -21.22 -2.79
N SER A 193 2.72 -20.82 -1.99
CA SER A 193 3.78 -21.73 -1.56
C SER A 193 3.18 -22.83 -0.68
N ASP A 194 3.67 -24.05 -0.84
CA ASP A 194 3.38 -25.20 0.04
C ASP A 194 3.65 -24.94 1.53
N SER A 195 4.55 -24.01 1.85
CA SER A 195 4.92 -23.62 3.22
C SER A 195 4.13 -22.42 3.76
N ALA A 196 3.26 -21.82 2.95
CA ALA A 196 2.44 -20.68 3.36
C ALA A 196 1.19 -21.11 4.13
N GLN A 197 0.67 -20.22 4.97
CA GLN A 197 -0.62 -20.40 5.64
C GLN A 197 -1.60 -19.37 5.12
N ILE A 198 -2.76 -19.80 4.64
CA ILE A 198 -3.78 -18.92 4.10
C ILE A 198 -5.14 -19.22 4.72
N GLY A 199 -5.95 -18.17 4.86
CA GLY A 199 -7.36 -18.27 5.19
C GLY A 199 -8.20 -18.81 4.03
N PRO A 200 -9.54 -18.81 4.17
CA PRO A 200 -10.44 -19.31 3.14
C PRO A 200 -10.28 -18.55 1.82
N VAL A 201 -10.30 -19.27 0.70
CA VAL A 201 -10.22 -18.70 -0.65
C VAL A 201 -11.60 -18.68 -1.31
N LYS A 202 -11.96 -17.55 -1.93
CA LYS A 202 -13.21 -17.37 -2.69
C LYS A 202 -12.91 -16.76 -4.06
N GLY A 203 -13.46 -17.35 -5.12
CA GLY A 203 -13.39 -16.76 -6.47
C GLY A 203 -12.07 -16.99 -7.22
N ALA A 204 -11.17 -17.82 -6.69
CA ALA A 204 -9.96 -18.26 -7.38
C ALA A 204 -9.65 -19.73 -7.06
N THR A 205 -8.84 -20.36 -7.92
CA THR A 205 -8.27 -21.68 -7.67
C THR A 205 -6.81 -21.52 -7.27
N VAL A 206 -6.42 -22.18 -6.17
CA VAL A 206 -5.04 -22.15 -5.68
C VAL A 206 -4.15 -22.99 -6.60
N GLN A 207 -3.06 -22.39 -7.08
CA GLN A 207 -1.96 -23.09 -7.74
C GLN A 207 -0.80 -23.19 -6.75
N THR A 208 -0.56 -24.38 -6.24
CA THR A 208 0.52 -24.62 -5.28
C THR A 208 1.86 -24.68 -5.98
N PHE A 209 2.90 -24.11 -5.36
CA PHE A 209 4.29 -24.22 -5.81
C PHE A 209 5.23 -24.49 -4.63
N SER A 210 6.45 -24.93 -4.95
CA SER A 210 7.51 -25.20 -3.97
C SER A 210 8.76 -24.38 -4.29
N GLY A 211 9.58 -24.10 -3.27
CA GLY A 211 10.79 -23.29 -3.42
C GLY A 211 10.57 -21.80 -3.18
N ALA A 212 11.58 -20.98 -3.51
CA ALA A 212 11.56 -19.55 -3.20
C ALA A 212 10.58 -18.74 -4.07
N THR A 213 10.30 -19.21 -5.28
CA THR A 213 9.47 -18.52 -6.29
C THR A 213 8.65 -19.52 -7.11
N PRO A 214 7.46 -19.11 -7.60
CA PRO A 214 6.53 -19.95 -8.36
C PRO A 214 6.82 -20.05 -9.87
#